data_AF-A0A7Z9WRV5-F1
#
_entry.id   AF-A0A7Z9WRV5-F1
#
_cell.length_a   1.000
_cell.length_b   1.000
_cell.length_c   1.000
_cell.angle_alpha   90.00
_cell.angle_beta   90.00
_cell.angle_gamma   90.00
#
_symmetry.space_group_name_H-M   'P 1'
#
loop_
_entity.id
_entity.type
_entity.pdbx_description
1 polymer ?
#
loop_
_entity_poly.entity_id
_entity_poly.type
_entity_poly.pdbx_seq_one_letter_code
_entity_poly.pdbx_strand_id
1 'polypeptide(L)'
;MARSGALRVEAEEETVEEQVLEILKSEVNLLIFPLFFLSKRGRGSKIEYRAEIQRGGEKIELLWQVTPHPEYGSLGVFDKKVFKAIEYRISKMGFPIRNPIPFSIYEICKEMGFKRFGGTEYEKVKDSLKRITVTPVESRGTFYSKAKEGWIDEVFHLYERVIFKGERLPDGATAETNYLYLGSWYLENLNALYIRPLNYRYYRSLRNVIARRLYELLGVKFYGIWESERHCIRYRYSTLCQLLPLARQWYLSLAKQQLEPAHAELIDTDFLSEVEWREIPSEDDEKDWLISYFPGPRVKEEIAQAKGRLEGREPARELPPPSEAEDEAFIKGLARAMVEALEDEESYPFYRKLATLCLERPLLEDLVYQVLSEVKDEYHRGKIRKSKGALFTDKIKRYCQERGIDLGLKPSRAD
;
A
#
# COMPACT_ATOMS: atom_id res chain seq x y z
N MET A 1 15.43 38.46 -56.58
CA MET A 1 14.26 37.87 -55.88
C MET A 1 14.48 36.38 -55.77
N ALA A 2 14.82 35.87 -54.59
CA ALA A 2 14.67 34.47 -54.17
C ALA A 2 15.34 34.31 -52.79
N ARG A 3 14.57 34.56 -51.73
CA ARG A 3 14.85 34.11 -50.35
C ARG A 3 13.51 33.72 -49.76
N SER A 4 13.26 32.42 -49.63
CA SER A 4 12.30 31.81 -48.70
C SER A 4 12.10 30.36 -49.14
N GLY A 5 12.46 29.38 -48.29
CA GLY A 5 12.15 27.99 -48.59
C GLY A 5 12.96 26.91 -47.89
N ALA A 6 13.81 27.20 -46.91
CA ALA A 6 14.64 26.15 -46.27
C ALA A 6 14.83 26.32 -44.76
N LEU A 7 13.82 26.79 -44.03
CA LEU A 7 13.95 27.08 -42.58
C LEU A 7 12.78 26.56 -41.74
N ARG A 8 12.07 25.52 -42.21
CA ARG A 8 10.86 25.04 -41.53
C ARG A 8 10.72 23.53 -41.41
N VAL A 9 11.78 22.76 -41.65
CA VAL A 9 11.72 21.29 -41.57
C VAL A 9 12.70 20.71 -40.53
N GLU A 10 13.72 21.45 -40.09
CA GLU A 10 14.68 20.96 -39.07
C GLU A 10 14.18 21.12 -37.62
N ALA A 11 13.00 21.71 -37.39
CA ALA A 11 12.46 21.95 -36.04
C ALA A 11 11.51 20.85 -35.53
N GLU A 12 11.20 19.83 -36.34
CA GLU A 12 10.31 18.72 -35.95
C GLU A 12 11.03 17.36 -35.88
N GLU A 13 12.31 17.30 -36.27
CA GLU A 13 13.15 16.08 -36.24
C GLU A 13 14.21 16.06 -35.12
N GLU A 14 14.32 17.12 -34.31
CA GLU A 14 14.86 17.01 -32.95
C GLU A 14 13.84 16.27 -32.10
N THR A 15 13.86 14.94 -32.27
CA THR A 15 13.50 13.91 -31.28
C THR A 15 12.85 14.49 -30.04
N VAL A 16 11.55 14.24 -29.91
CA VAL A 16 10.88 13.94 -28.65
C VAL A 16 11.92 13.34 -27.71
N GLU A 17 12.58 14.20 -26.91
CA GLU A 17 13.56 13.78 -25.92
C GLU A 17 12.81 12.73 -25.12
N GLU A 18 13.27 11.50 -25.30
CA GLU A 18 12.89 10.32 -24.57
C GLU A 18 12.58 10.78 -23.15
N GLN A 19 11.30 10.96 -22.80
CA GLN A 19 10.93 11.61 -21.55
C GLN A 19 11.59 10.77 -20.47
N VAL A 20 12.70 11.27 -19.90
CA VAL A 20 13.50 10.49 -18.96
C VAL A 20 12.60 10.29 -17.76
N LEU A 21 11.89 9.16 -17.76
CA LEU A 21 10.98 8.78 -16.70
C LEU A 21 11.78 8.85 -15.41
N GLU A 22 11.41 9.80 -14.57
CA GLU A 22 12.05 10.00 -13.27
C GLU A 22 11.64 8.83 -12.38
N ILE A 23 12.41 7.74 -12.44
CA ILE A 23 12.13 6.53 -11.65
C ILE A 23 12.67 6.71 -10.24
N LEU A 24 11.78 6.57 -9.26
CA LEU A 24 12.09 6.45 -7.86
C LEU A 24 12.06 4.96 -7.46
N LYS A 25 13.22 4.37 -7.18
CA LYS A 25 13.35 2.99 -6.68
C LYS A 25 13.19 3.00 -5.17
N SER A 26 11.97 2.74 -4.69
CA SER A 26 11.66 2.73 -3.25
C SER A 26 11.63 1.31 -2.69
N GLU A 27 12.11 1.14 -1.46
CA GLU A 27 12.07 -0.15 -0.76
C GLU A 27 10.61 -0.52 -0.40
N VAL A 28 10.24 -1.79 -0.62
CA VAL A 28 8.84 -2.24 -0.62
C VAL A 28 8.19 -2.16 0.77
N ASN A 29 8.89 -2.51 1.85
CA ASN A 29 8.34 -2.40 3.20
C ASN A 29 8.02 -0.93 3.52
N LEU A 30 8.88 0.02 3.14
CA LEU A 30 8.67 1.45 3.41
C LEU A 30 7.55 2.08 2.55
N LEU A 31 7.15 1.42 1.45
CA LEU A 31 5.95 1.78 0.69
C LEU A 31 4.67 1.28 1.38
N ILE A 32 4.71 0.09 1.98
CA ILE A 32 3.56 -0.51 2.67
C ILE A 32 3.35 0.11 4.05
N PHE A 33 4.40 0.16 4.87
CA PHE A 33 4.33 0.59 6.26
C PHE A 33 4.68 2.07 6.42
N PRO A 34 3.95 2.79 7.29
CA PRO A 34 4.08 4.24 7.41
C PRO A 34 5.24 4.66 8.30
N LEU A 35 5.96 5.70 7.84
CA LEU A 35 7.05 6.34 8.59
C LEU A 35 6.76 7.79 8.99
N PHE A 36 5.89 8.46 8.23
CA PHE A 36 5.68 9.91 8.31
C PHE A 36 4.22 10.21 8.62
N PHE A 37 3.99 11.13 9.55
CA PHE A 37 2.67 11.67 9.79
C PHE A 37 2.21 12.55 8.62
N LEU A 38 0.95 12.37 8.22
CA LEU A 38 0.35 13.15 7.13
C LEU A 38 -0.22 14.51 7.61
N SER A 39 -0.31 14.72 8.92
CA SER A 39 -0.76 15.95 9.55
C SER A 39 0.01 16.19 10.84
N LYS A 40 -0.07 17.42 11.39
CA LYS A 40 0.50 17.70 12.70
C LYS A 40 -0.23 16.87 13.76
N ARG A 41 0.52 16.19 14.63
CA ARG A 41 -0.01 15.42 15.76
C ARG A 41 0.50 16.01 17.08
N GLY A 42 -0.21 15.69 18.17
CA GLY A 42 0.17 16.11 19.52
C GLY A 42 1.46 15.44 19.99
N ARG A 43 2.07 15.98 21.05
CA ARG A 43 3.25 15.38 21.70
C ARG A 43 2.95 13.94 22.13
N GLY A 44 3.93 13.04 21.97
CA GLY A 44 3.82 11.62 22.32
C GLY A 44 3.06 10.75 21.31
N SER A 45 2.60 11.32 20.19
CA SER A 45 1.97 10.52 19.13
C SER A 45 3.00 9.60 18.48
N LYS A 46 2.65 8.33 18.31
CA LYS A 46 3.41 7.33 17.54
C LYS A 46 2.65 6.94 16.28
N ILE A 47 3.37 6.42 15.30
CA ILE A 47 2.74 5.72 14.17
C ILE A 47 2.77 4.23 14.53
N GLU A 48 1.65 3.56 14.36
CA GLU A 48 1.52 2.14 14.69
C GLU A 48 0.64 1.44 13.68
N TYR A 49 1.07 0.26 13.26
CA TYR A 49 0.26 -0.73 12.58
C TYR A 49 0.31 -2.02 13.38
N ARG A 50 -0.86 -2.57 13.70
CA ARG A 50 -1.04 -3.87 14.33
C ARG A 50 -2.01 -4.71 13.53
N ALA A 51 -1.72 -5.98 13.43
CA ALA A 51 -2.62 -6.97 12.89
C ALA A 51 -2.39 -8.31 13.59
N GLU A 52 -3.40 -9.16 13.57
CA GLU A 52 -3.28 -10.54 14.05
C GLU A 52 -3.49 -11.45 12.86
N ILE A 53 -2.53 -12.31 12.58
CA ILE A 53 -2.64 -13.30 11.51
C ILE A 53 -2.67 -14.70 12.10
N GLN A 54 -3.40 -15.61 11.46
CA GLN A 54 -3.30 -17.04 11.77
C GLN A 54 -2.34 -17.71 10.80
N ARG A 55 -1.30 -18.35 11.33
CA ARG A 55 -0.35 -19.12 10.52
C ARG A 55 -0.12 -20.46 11.18
N GLY A 56 -0.46 -21.55 10.49
CA GLY A 56 -0.31 -22.90 11.04
C GLY A 56 -1.17 -23.19 12.27
N GLY A 57 -2.27 -22.47 12.48
CA GLY A 57 -3.14 -22.60 13.66
C GLY A 57 -2.73 -21.74 14.85
N GLU A 58 -1.58 -21.08 14.79
CA GLU A 58 -1.13 -20.13 15.81
C GLU A 58 -1.51 -18.69 15.45
N LYS A 59 -1.81 -17.90 16.48
CA LYS A 59 -2.12 -16.48 16.37
C LYS A 59 -0.83 -15.68 16.53
N ILE A 60 -0.43 -14.95 15.48
CA ILE A 60 0.79 -14.13 15.46
C ILE A 60 0.37 -12.66 15.46
N GLU A 61 0.85 -11.89 16.46
CA GLU A 61 0.69 -10.43 16.48
C GLU A 61 1.78 -9.79 15.61
N LEU A 62 1.36 -9.02 14.61
CA LEU A 62 2.22 -8.19 13.79
C LEU A 62 2.29 -6.79 14.40
N LEU A 63 3.49 -6.21 14.46
CA LEU A 63 3.71 -4.83 14.87
C LEU A 63 4.62 -4.11 13.88
N TRP A 64 4.23 -2.91 13.51
CA TRP A 64 5.12 -1.88 12.99
C TRP A 64 4.90 -0.60 13.80
N GLN A 65 5.95 -0.10 14.44
CA GLN A 65 5.86 1.09 15.29
C GLN A 65 6.99 2.07 14.98
N VAL A 66 6.64 3.34 14.85
CA VAL A 66 7.61 4.44 14.66
C VAL A 66 7.43 5.41 15.81
N THR A 67 8.50 5.58 16.59
CA THR A 67 8.48 6.35 17.84
C THR A 67 9.27 7.64 17.65
N PRO A 68 8.63 8.82 17.66
CA PRO A 68 9.33 10.08 17.60
C PRO A 68 10.33 10.27 18.74
N HIS A 69 11.52 10.78 18.41
CA HIS A 69 12.48 11.15 19.45
C HIS A 69 11.95 12.34 20.26
N PRO A 70 12.03 12.34 21.61
CA PRO A 70 11.48 13.40 22.46
C PRO A 70 12.00 14.80 22.10
N GLU A 71 13.29 14.92 21.79
CA GLU A 71 13.93 16.20 21.45
C GLU A 71 13.74 16.62 19.99
N TYR A 72 13.76 15.68 19.04
CA TYR A 72 13.71 16.02 17.62
C TYR A 72 12.29 16.05 17.07
N GLY A 73 11.32 15.43 17.76
CA GLY A 73 9.90 15.42 17.39
C GLY A 73 9.56 14.43 16.27
N SER A 74 8.32 14.52 15.79
CA SER A 74 7.74 13.58 14.83
C SER A 74 8.21 13.83 13.38
N LEU A 75 8.30 12.74 12.60
CA LEU A 75 8.52 12.79 11.16
C LEU A 75 7.23 13.23 10.44
N GLY A 76 7.26 14.39 9.81
CA GLY A 76 6.10 14.97 9.11
C GLY A 76 6.22 14.97 7.59
N VAL A 77 5.32 15.73 6.95
CA VAL A 77 5.26 15.85 5.47
C VAL A 77 6.53 16.43 4.86
N PHE A 78 7.21 17.36 5.56
CA PHE A 78 8.50 17.89 5.08
C PHE A 78 9.58 16.81 5.12
N ASP A 79 9.65 16.05 6.21
CA ASP A 79 10.61 14.96 6.36
C ASP A 79 10.41 13.88 5.30
N LYS A 80 9.16 13.57 4.94
CA LYS A 80 8.83 12.67 3.84
C LYS A 80 9.39 13.16 2.51
N LYS A 81 9.34 14.47 2.24
CA LYS A 81 9.90 15.05 0.99
C LYS A 81 11.42 14.94 0.96
N VAL A 82 12.10 15.18 2.08
CA VAL A 82 13.55 14.99 2.22
C VAL A 82 13.92 13.53 2.00
N PHE A 83 13.21 12.61 2.64
CA PHE A 83 13.39 11.16 2.48
C PHE A 83 13.24 10.72 1.01
N LYS A 84 12.17 11.14 0.34
CA LYS A 84 11.91 10.79 -1.07
C LYS A 84 12.94 11.38 -2.03
N ALA A 85 13.49 12.57 -1.74
CA ALA A 85 14.58 13.13 -2.52
C ALA A 85 15.89 12.32 -2.35
N ILE A 86 16.20 11.89 -1.12
CA ILE A 86 17.32 10.98 -0.87
C ILE A 86 17.13 9.65 -1.61
N GLU A 87 15.96 9.04 -1.55
CA GLU A 87 15.64 7.82 -2.31
C GLU A 87 15.78 8.04 -3.82
N TYR A 88 15.30 9.17 -4.35
CA TYR A 88 15.44 9.49 -5.78
C TYR A 88 16.91 9.60 -6.18
N ARG A 89 17.76 10.16 -5.31
CA ARG A 89 19.19 10.24 -5.54
C ARG A 89 19.89 8.89 -5.48
N ILE A 90 19.54 8.04 -4.51
CA ILE A 90 20.00 6.65 -4.43
C ILE A 90 19.56 5.87 -5.67
N SER A 91 18.37 6.15 -6.21
CA SER A 91 17.83 5.46 -7.40
C SER A 91 18.67 5.67 -8.66
N LYS A 92 19.40 6.79 -8.72
CA LYS A 92 20.34 7.14 -9.80
C LYS A 92 21.72 6.50 -9.63
N MET A 93 22.00 5.94 -8.46
CA MET A 93 23.24 5.22 -8.20
C MET A 93 23.15 3.79 -8.79
N GLY A 94 24.31 3.23 -9.14
CA GLY A 94 24.41 1.81 -9.50
C GLY A 94 24.34 0.91 -8.26
N PHE A 95 23.82 -0.29 -8.42
CA PHE A 95 23.90 -1.34 -7.39
C PHE A 95 25.23 -2.11 -7.52
N PRO A 96 25.82 -2.60 -6.42
CA PRO A 96 25.34 -2.47 -5.04
C PRO A 96 25.58 -1.06 -4.47
N ILE A 97 24.61 -0.57 -3.71
CA ILE A 97 24.70 0.63 -2.90
C ILE A 97 25.67 0.37 -1.74
N ARG A 98 26.53 1.35 -1.43
CA ARG A 98 27.50 1.28 -0.34
C ARG A 98 27.39 2.52 0.54
N ASN A 99 27.52 2.32 1.84
CA ASN A 99 27.69 3.42 2.78
C ASN A 99 29.13 3.97 2.72
N PRO A 100 29.33 5.28 2.95
CA PRO A 100 28.28 6.31 3.02
C PRO A 100 27.78 6.75 1.64
N ILE A 101 26.56 7.27 1.60
CA ILE A 101 25.97 7.96 0.46
C ILE A 101 26.40 9.44 0.48
N PRO A 102 27.26 9.91 -0.44
CA PRO A 102 27.67 11.31 -0.48
C PRO A 102 26.54 12.18 -1.03
N PHE A 103 26.26 13.33 -0.42
CA PHE A 103 25.16 14.20 -0.84
C PHE A 103 25.39 15.71 -0.69
N SER A 104 24.68 16.48 -1.51
CA SER A 104 24.59 17.93 -1.38
C SER A 104 23.17 18.35 -0.96
N ILE A 105 23.08 19.24 0.03
CA ILE A 105 21.79 19.83 0.46
C ILE A 105 21.12 20.59 -0.70
N TYR A 106 21.91 21.25 -1.55
CA TYR A 106 21.42 21.92 -2.75
C TYR A 106 20.67 20.96 -3.69
N GLU A 107 21.25 19.78 -3.93
CA GLU A 107 20.63 18.75 -4.78
C GLU A 107 19.33 18.25 -4.19
N ILE A 108 19.32 17.98 -2.87
CA ILE A 108 18.10 17.56 -2.16
C ILE A 108 17.00 18.61 -2.30
N CYS A 109 17.29 19.90 -2.10
CA CYS A 109 16.32 20.97 -2.28
C CYS A 109 15.78 21.04 -3.72
N LYS A 110 16.65 20.84 -4.72
CA LYS A 110 16.26 20.81 -6.14
C LYS A 110 15.35 19.61 -6.44
N GLU A 111 15.70 18.42 -5.94
CA GLU A 111 14.95 17.18 -6.14
C GLU A 111 13.58 17.21 -5.46
N MET A 112 13.49 17.87 -4.30
CA MET A 112 12.21 18.20 -3.63
C MET A 112 11.31 19.15 -4.43
N GLY A 113 11.82 19.77 -5.51
CA GLY A 113 11.07 20.66 -6.40
C GLY A 113 10.98 22.11 -5.91
N PHE A 114 11.86 22.55 -5.02
CA PHE A 114 11.88 23.96 -4.61
C PHE A 114 12.39 24.85 -5.74
N LYS A 115 11.62 25.89 -6.08
CA LYS A 115 12.01 26.87 -7.11
C LYS A 115 13.00 27.92 -6.59
N ARG A 116 12.95 28.20 -5.28
CA ARG A 116 13.82 29.13 -4.57
C ARG A 116 14.08 28.55 -3.18
N PHE A 117 15.35 28.49 -2.79
CA PHE A 117 15.79 27.94 -1.53
C PHE A 117 17.14 28.53 -1.14
N GLY A 118 17.40 28.66 0.16
CA GLY A 118 18.65 29.20 0.70
C GLY A 118 18.99 28.62 2.07
N GLY A 119 19.70 29.38 2.90
CA GLY A 119 20.18 28.91 4.21
C GLY A 119 19.07 28.35 5.11
N THR A 120 17.90 28.97 5.13
CA THR A 120 16.75 28.48 5.93
C THR A 120 16.25 27.11 5.47
N GLU A 121 16.10 26.88 4.17
CA GLU A 121 15.70 25.57 3.66
C GLU A 121 16.79 24.53 3.90
N TYR A 122 18.05 24.94 3.83
CA TYR A 122 19.19 24.04 4.09
C TYR A 122 19.18 23.53 5.52
N GLU A 123 19.00 24.42 6.49
CA GLU A 123 18.90 24.01 7.91
C GLU A 123 17.69 23.10 8.16
N LYS A 124 16.52 23.40 7.56
CA LYS A 124 15.36 22.50 7.64
C LYS A 124 15.65 21.10 7.09
N VAL A 125 16.40 20.99 5.99
CA VAL A 125 16.81 19.69 5.43
C VAL A 125 17.77 18.97 6.38
N LYS A 126 18.75 19.67 6.96
CA LYS A 126 19.67 19.08 7.95
C LYS A 126 18.93 18.58 9.18
N ASP A 127 18.03 19.39 9.73
CA ASP A 127 17.20 19.02 10.89
C ASP A 127 16.32 17.82 10.60
N SER A 128 15.77 17.75 9.39
CA SER A 128 14.99 16.62 8.93
C SER A 128 15.83 15.34 8.86
N LEU A 129 17.03 15.39 8.28
CA LEU A 129 17.93 14.24 8.22
C LEU A 129 18.32 13.76 9.62
N LYS A 130 18.67 14.68 10.53
CA LYS A 130 18.94 14.34 11.94
C LYS A 130 17.73 13.66 12.58
N ARG A 131 16.52 14.20 12.40
CA ARG A 131 15.28 13.64 12.94
C ARG A 131 15.01 12.22 12.41
N ILE A 132 15.20 11.98 11.12
CA ILE A 132 15.05 10.64 10.52
C ILE A 132 16.10 9.68 11.11
N THR A 133 17.35 10.11 11.27
CA THR A 133 18.42 9.31 11.87
C THR A 133 18.10 8.87 13.30
N VAL A 134 17.53 9.73 14.13
CA VAL A 134 17.24 9.41 15.53
C VAL A 134 15.85 8.78 15.76
N THR A 135 15.09 8.49 14.70
CA THR A 135 13.75 7.91 14.83
C THR A 135 13.83 6.39 14.68
N PRO A 136 13.64 5.61 15.77
CA PRO A 136 13.62 4.16 15.70
C PRO A 136 12.32 3.64 15.08
N VAL A 137 12.45 2.50 14.42
CA VAL A 137 11.36 1.65 13.92
C VAL A 137 11.44 0.32 14.62
N GLU A 138 10.34 -0.12 15.22
CA GLU A 138 10.16 -1.45 15.77
C GLU A 138 9.31 -2.28 14.82
N SER A 139 9.84 -3.40 14.36
CA SER A 139 9.15 -4.38 13.53
C SER A 139 9.04 -5.68 14.31
N ARG A 140 7.84 -6.24 14.39
CA ARG A 140 7.60 -7.62 14.83
C ARG A 140 6.76 -8.29 13.75
N GLY A 141 7.38 -9.15 12.94
CA GLY A 141 6.68 -9.87 11.86
C GLY A 141 6.21 -9.00 10.68
N THR A 142 6.64 -7.74 10.56
CA THR A 142 6.18 -6.82 9.51
C THR A 142 7.24 -6.54 8.45
N PHE A 143 8.44 -6.13 8.84
CA PHE A 143 9.52 -5.83 7.90
C PHE A 143 10.15 -7.12 7.37
N TYR A 144 10.07 -7.33 6.05
CA TYR A 144 10.65 -8.48 5.40
C TYR A 144 12.07 -8.20 4.91
N SER A 145 13.03 -9.01 5.35
CA SER A 145 14.38 -9.03 4.80
C SER A 145 14.42 -9.96 3.60
N LYS A 146 14.66 -9.39 2.41
CA LYS A 146 14.79 -10.20 1.19
C LYS A 146 16.05 -11.05 1.19
N ALA A 147 17.13 -10.54 1.78
CA ALA A 147 18.40 -11.26 1.89
C ALA A 147 18.30 -12.50 2.81
N LYS A 148 17.54 -12.40 3.90
CA LYS A 148 17.32 -13.50 4.85
C LYS A 148 16.09 -14.35 4.52
N GLU A 149 15.33 -13.97 3.50
CA GLU A 149 14.04 -14.55 3.13
C GLU A 149 13.03 -14.69 4.29
N GLY A 150 12.97 -13.69 5.18
CA GLY A 150 12.13 -13.76 6.38
C GLY A 150 11.77 -12.41 6.98
N TRP A 151 10.76 -12.41 7.85
CA TRP A 151 10.37 -11.23 8.64
C TRP A 151 11.28 -11.07 9.85
N ILE A 152 11.60 -9.83 10.20
CA ILE A 152 12.42 -9.51 11.36
C ILE A 152 11.56 -9.14 12.57
N ASP A 153 12.10 -9.43 13.75
CA ASP A 153 11.58 -9.02 15.06
C ASP A 153 12.67 -8.19 15.76
N GLU A 154 12.79 -6.92 15.36
CA GLU A 154 13.89 -6.04 15.74
C GLU A 154 13.49 -4.56 15.80
N VAL A 155 14.24 -3.79 16.58
CA VAL A 155 14.26 -2.33 16.54
C VAL A 155 15.46 -1.86 15.73
N PHE A 156 15.23 -1.00 14.75
CA PHE A 156 16.26 -0.49 13.85
C PHE A 156 16.05 0.97 13.47
N HIS A 157 17.05 1.56 12.82
CA HIS A 157 16.99 2.91 12.26
C HIS A 157 17.15 2.84 10.75
N LEU A 158 16.43 3.68 10.01
CA LEU A 158 16.58 3.76 8.55
C LEU A 158 17.90 4.41 8.14
N TYR A 159 18.32 5.43 8.89
CA TYR A 159 19.63 6.04 8.76
C TYR A 159 20.38 5.79 10.05
N GLU A 160 21.57 5.21 9.92
CA GLU A 160 22.46 4.95 11.05
C GLU A 160 23.16 6.24 11.49
N ARG A 161 23.59 7.05 10.52
CA ARG A 161 24.37 8.27 10.79
C ARG A 161 24.25 9.28 9.66
N VAL A 162 24.23 10.56 10.00
CA VAL A 162 24.43 11.66 9.05
C VAL A 162 25.63 12.49 9.51
N ILE A 163 26.52 12.82 8.57
CA ILE A 163 27.68 13.69 8.81
C ILE A 163 27.59 14.84 7.81
N PHE A 164 27.68 16.07 8.29
CA PHE A 164 27.62 17.25 7.41
C PHE A 164 29.02 17.71 7.02
N LYS A 165 29.10 18.37 5.85
CA LYS A 165 30.35 18.95 5.35
C LYS A 165 31.01 19.83 6.41
N GLY A 166 32.30 19.63 6.64
CA GLY A 166 33.09 20.35 7.65
C GLY A 166 33.14 19.68 9.02
N GLU A 167 32.35 18.64 9.29
CA GLU A 167 32.45 17.85 10.52
C GLU A 167 33.62 16.85 10.44
N ARG A 168 34.08 16.35 11.60
CA ARG A 168 35.16 15.34 11.66
C ARG A 168 34.62 13.94 11.41
N LEU A 169 35.33 13.19 10.57
CA LEU A 169 35.13 11.77 10.30
C LEU A 169 35.81 10.89 11.39
N PRO A 170 35.45 9.59 11.50
CA PRO A 170 36.05 8.69 12.49
C PRO A 170 37.57 8.52 12.36
N ASP A 171 38.12 8.68 11.16
CA ASP A 171 39.55 8.63 10.86
C ASP A 171 40.29 9.95 11.16
N GLY A 172 39.57 10.97 11.66
CA GLY A 172 40.10 12.30 11.97
C GLY A 172 40.11 13.28 10.80
N ALA A 173 39.79 12.83 9.58
CA ALA A 173 39.67 13.72 8.43
C ALA A 173 38.46 14.66 8.55
N THR A 174 38.46 15.75 7.79
CA THR A 174 37.29 16.64 7.69
C THR A 174 36.41 16.20 6.54
N ALA A 175 35.10 16.10 6.76
CA ALA A 175 34.14 15.70 5.75
C ALA A 175 34.10 16.72 4.60
N GLU A 176 34.55 16.33 3.41
CA GLU A 176 34.59 17.17 2.21
C GLU A 176 33.19 17.47 1.64
N THR A 177 32.23 16.59 1.94
CA THR A 177 30.81 16.69 1.59
C THR A 177 29.94 16.15 2.72
N ASN A 178 28.62 16.12 2.54
CA ASN A 178 27.73 15.46 3.49
C ASN A 178 27.66 13.96 3.19
N TYR A 179 27.58 13.15 4.23
CA TYR A 179 27.56 11.70 4.16
C TYR A 179 26.36 11.16 4.92
N LEU A 180 25.61 10.26 4.29
CA LEU A 180 24.51 9.54 4.92
C LEU A 180 24.83 8.05 4.98
N TYR A 181 24.77 7.47 6.16
CA TYR A 181 24.89 6.04 6.38
C TYR A 181 23.48 5.46 6.52
N LEU A 182 23.09 4.62 5.58
CA LEU A 182 21.83 3.86 5.65
C LEU A 182 21.94 2.77 6.70
N GLY A 183 20.88 2.52 7.46
CA GLY A 183 20.81 1.39 8.37
C GLY A 183 20.91 0.06 7.63
N SER A 184 21.44 -0.97 8.31
CA SER A 184 21.74 -2.29 7.74
C SER A 184 20.55 -2.89 6.99
N TRP A 185 19.38 -2.97 7.63
CA TRP A 185 18.18 -3.56 7.04
C TRP A 185 17.70 -2.84 5.77
N TYR A 186 17.79 -1.51 5.77
CA TYR A 186 17.41 -0.72 4.62
C TYR A 186 18.43 -0.90 3.47
N LEU A 187 19.73 -0.83 3.77
CA LEU A 187 20.80 -1.04 2.79
C LEU A 187 20.77 -2.45 2.18
N GLU A 188 20.59 -3.48 3.01
CA GLU A 188 20.51 -4.88 2.58
C GLU A 188 19.32 -5.11 1.63
N ASN A 189 18.13 -4.59 1.96
CA ASN A 189 16.97 -4.75 1.09
C ASN A 189 17.10 -3.99 -0.23
N LEU A 190 17.70 -2.79 -0.22
CA LEU A 190 18.04 -2.10 -1.47
C LEU A 190 18.98 -2.95 -2.34
N ASN A 191 20.02 -3.54 -1.74
CA ASN A 191 20.99 -4.37 -2.46
C ASN A 191 20.44 -5.74 -2.89
N ALA A 192 19.45 -6.27 -2.17
CA ALA A 192 18.68 -7.44 -2.57
C ALA A 192 17.60 -7.12 -3.62
N LEU A 193 17.59 -5.89 -4.16
CA LEU A 193 16.62 -5.40 -5.14
C LEU A 193 15.17 -5.55 -4.67
N TYR A 194 14.95 -5.43 -3.36
CA TYR A 194 13.63 -5.45 -2.74
C TYR A 194 12.97 -4.07 -2.85
N ILE A 195 12.82 -3.63 -4.09
CA ILE A 195 12.43 -2.28 -4.49
C ILE A 195 11.29 -2.30 -5.49
N ARG A 196 10.47 -1.26 -5.47
CA ARG A 196 9.44 -0.97 -6.48
C ARG A 196 9.79 0.37 -7.16
N PRO A 197 9.91 0.40 -8.50
CA PRO A 197 10.00 1.67 -9.21
C PRO A 197 8.66 2.42 -9.14
N LEU A 198 8.70 3.70 -8.83
CA LEU A 198 7.58 4.63 -8.86
C LEU A 198 7.87 5.76 -9.84
N ASN A 199 6.82 6.34 -10.41
CA ASN A 199 6.93 7.54 -11.23
C ASN A 199 7.09 8.76 -10.31
N TYR A 200 8.31 9.28 -10.18
CA TYR A 200 8.61 10.37 -9.26
C TYR A 200 7.98 11.69 -9.67
N ARG A 201 7.89 11.93 -10.99
CA ARG A 201 7.20 13.11 -11.52
C ARG A 201 5.73 13.11 -11.11
N TYR A 202 5.06 11.96 -11.27
CA TYR A 202 3.68 11.78 -10.84
C TYR A 202 3.51 11.90 -9.31
N TYR A 203 4.37 11.23 -8.55
CA TYR A 203 4.39 11.36 -7.07
C TYR A 203 4.48 12.82 -6.61
N ARG A 204 5.32 13.63 -7.28
CA ARG A 204 5.48 15.07 -6.97
C ARG A 204 4.30 15.92 -7.46
N SER A 205 3.59 15.51 -8.52
CA SER A 205 2.44 16.26 -9.04
C SER A 205 1.20 16.14 -8.16
N LEU A 206 1.02 15.02 -7.45
CA LEU A 206 -0.04 14.84 -6.46
C LEU A 206 0.06 15.93 -5.39
N ARG A 207 -1.02 16.66 -5.12
CA ARG A 207 -1.09 17.77 -4.16
C ARG A 207 -1.53 17.28 -2.78
N ASN A 208 -2.47 16.34 -2.74
CA ASN A 208 -2.97 15.75 -1.50
C ASN A 208 -1.95 14.77 -0.90
N VAL A 209 -1.65 14.95 0.38
CA VAL A 209 -0.67 14.11 1.10
C VAL A 209 -1.16 12.68 1.32
N ILE A 210 -2.48 12.50 1.45
CA ILE A 210 -3.13 11.19 1.53
C ILE A 210 -3.10 10.52 0.16
N ALA A 211 -3.35 11.26 -0.94
CA ALA A 211 -3.24 10.72 -2.30
C ALA A 211 -1.82 10.20 -2.58
N ARG A 212 -0.79 10.98 -2.22
CA ARG A 212 0.61 10.51 -2.31
C ARG A 212 0.87 9.22 -1.52
N ARG A 213 0.29 9.09 -0.32
CA ARG A 213 0.47 7.90 0.51
C ARG A 213 -0.30 6.69 -0.06
N LEU A 214 -1.51 6.91 -0.57
CA LEU A 214 -2.28 5.89 -1.27
C LEU A 214 -1.56 5.41 -2.54
N TYR A 215 -0.95 6.31 -3.30
CA TYR A 215 -0.14 5.94 -4.47
C TYR A 215 1.01 5.00 -4.11
N GLU A 216 1.74 5.28 -3.02
CA GLU A 216 2.80 4.40 -2.51
C GLU A 216 2.26 3.01 -2.13
N LEU A 217 1.20 2.97 -1.33
CA LEU A 217 0.63 1.73 -0.80
C LEU A 217 0.01 0.88 -1.92
N LEU A 218 -0.88 1.47 -2.71
CA LEU A 218 -1.61 0.79 -3.78
C LEU A 218 -0.70 0.46 -4.96
N GLY A 219 0.31 1.28 -5.25
CA GLY A 219 1.27 1.02 -6.35
C GLY A 219 2.10 -0.26 -6.16
N VAL A 220 2.30 -0.68 -4.91
CA VAL A 220 2.87 -2.00 -4.60
C VAL A 220 1.85 -3.11 -4.90
N LYS A 221 0.60 -2.93 -4.49
CA LYS A 221 -0.44 -3.97 -4.59
C LYS A 221 -0.95 -4.19 -6.01
N PHE A 222 -1.15 -3.11 -6.76
CA PHE A 222 -1.55 -3.16 -8.15
C PHE A 222 -0.52 -3.85 -9.04
N TYR A 223 0.77 -3.80 -8.69
CA TYR A 223 1.79 -4.53 -9.43
C TYR A 223 1.57 -6.04 -9.37
N GLY A 224 1.23 -6.59 -8.20
CA GLY A 224 1.04 -8.03 -8.01
C GLY A 224 -0.31 -8.55 -8.53
N ILE A 225 -1.38 -7.73 -8.46
CA ILE A 225 -2.68 -8.19 -8.99
C ILE A 225 -2.82 -8.05 -10.52
N TRP A 226 -1.93 -7.31 -11.19
CA TRP A 226 -2.04 -7.09 -12.64
C TRP A 226 -2.03 -8.37 -13.46
N GLU A 227 -1.37 -9.42 -12.96
CA GLU A 227 -1.30 -10.75 -13.60
C GLU A 227 -2.35 -11.73 -13.06
N SER A 228 -3.15 -11.32 -12.07
CA SER A 228 -4.17 -12.14 -11.44
C SER A 228 -5.57 -11.81 -11.99
N GLU A 229 -6.54 -12.70 -11.79
CA GLU A 229 -7.96 -12.43 -12.09
C GLU A 229 -8.57 -11.36 -11.15
N ARG A 230 -7.82 -10.85 -10.17
CA ARG A 230 -8.29 -9.83 -9.23
C ARG A 230 -8.33 -8.45 -9.89
N HIS A 231 -9.52 -7.87 -9.91
CA HIS A 231 -9.77 -6.55 -10.52
C HIS A 231 -9.63 -5.36 -9.56
N CYS A 232 -9.44 -5.59 -8.25
CA CYS A 232 -9.32 -4.52 -7.25
C CYS A 232 -8.46 -4.93 -6.05
N ILE A 233 -8.05 -3.92 -5.26
CA ILE A 233 -7.41 -4.09 -3.96
C ILE A 233 -8.37 -3.62 -2.88
N ARG A 234 -8.54 -4.40 -1.82
CA ARG A 234 -9.44 -4.04 -0.71
C ARG A 234 -8.67 -3.83 0.57
N TYR A 235 -9.16 -2.88 1.37
CA TYR A 235 -8.70 -2.63 2.74
C TYR A 235 -9.90 -2.42 3.65
N ARG A 236 -9.80 -2.88 4.91
CA ARG A 236 -10.67 -2.32 5.95
C ARG A 236 -10.29 -0.87 6.18
N TYR A 237 -11.28 0.00 6.41
CA TYR A 237 -11.02 1.41 6.71
C TYR A 237 -10.16 1.57 7.97
N SER A 238 -10.40 0.75 9.00
CA SER A 238 -9.55 0.70 10.20
C SER A 238 -8.08 0.37 9.89
N THR A 239 -7.82 -0.67 9.09
CA THR A 239 -6.47 -1.03 8.63
C THR A 239 -5.85 0.09 7.81
N LEU A 240 -6.62 0.66 6.89
CA LEU A 240 -6.15 1.73 6.04
C LEU A 240 -5.77 2.98 6.85
N CYS A 241 -6.54 3.32 7.90
CA CYS A 241 -6.17 4.40 8.82
C CYS A 241 -4.80 4.16 9.48
N GLN A 242 -4.47 2.92 9.86
CA GLN A 242 -3.15 2.59 10.40
C GLN A 242 -2.05 2.74 9.34
N LEU A 243 -2.26 2.26 8.11
CA LEU A 243 -1.29 2.33 7.00
C LEU A 243 -1.11 3.75 6.41
N LEU A 244 -2.11 4.63 6.57
CA LEU A 244 -2.13 6.04 6.16
C LEU A 244 -1.87 7.03 7.32
N PRO A 245 -1.39 6.56 8.47
CA PRO A 245 -1.52 7.19 9.81
C PRO A 245 -2.63 8.24 10.01
N LEU A 246 -3.88 7.87 9.70
CA LEU A 246 -5.07 8.70 9.86
C LEU A 246 -5.80 8.42 11.18
N ALA A 247 -6.53 9.41 11.67
CA ALA A 247 -7.47 9.20 12.77
C ALA A 247 -8.74 8.52 12.23
N ARG A 248 -9.04 7.32 12.72
CA ARG A 248 -10.28 6.58 12.38
C ARG A 248 -11.50 7.44 12.71
N GLN A 249 -12.43 7.51 11.76
CA GLN A 249 -13.75 8.09 11.95
C GLN A 249 -14.78 7.00 12.27
N TRP A 250 -15.80 7.34 13.06
CA TRP A 250 -16.84 6.40 13.50
C TRP A 250 -18.12 6.44 12.66
N TYR A 251 -18.23 7.43 11.77
CA TYR A 251 -19.36 7.60 10.87
C TYR A 251 -18.88 7.50 9.43
N LEU A 252 -19.61 6.76 8.59
CA LEU A 252 -19.27 6.54 7.17
C LEU A 252 -19.12 7.87 6.42
N SER A 253 -19.98 8.85 6.69
CA SER A 253 -19.91 10.18 6.06
C SER A 253 -18.59 10.89 6.37
N LEU A 254 -18.11 10.83 7.61
CA LEU A 254 -16.83 11.42 8.02
C LEU A 254 -15.64 10.63 7.48
N ALA A 255 -15.74 9.30 7.45
CA ALA A 255 -14.71 8.43 6.85
C ALA A 255 -14.54 8.73 5.36
N LYS A 256 -15.65 8.82 4.62
CA LYS A 256 -15.66 9.25 3.21
C LYS A 256 -15.11 10.67 3.07
N GLN A 257 -15.62 11.64 3.83
CA GLN A 257 -15.13 13.02 3.79
C GLN A 257 -13.62 13.14 4.02
N GLN A 258 -13.04 12.29 4.87
CA GLN A 258 -11.60 12.28 5.15
C GLN A 258 -10.77 11.83 3.94
N LEU A 259 -11.23 10.85 3.16
CA LEU A 259 -10.50 10.25 2.05
C LEU A 259 -10.90 10.79 0.67
N GLU A 260 -12.10 11.34 0.53
CA GLU A 260 -12.69 11.82 -0.73
C GLU A 260 -11.75 12.74 -1.51
N PRO A 261 -11.10 13.77 -0.91
CA PRO A 261 -10.22 14.65 -1.67
C PRO A 261 -8.98 13.95 -2.23
N ALA A 262 -8.57 12.82 -1.63
CA ALA A 262 -7.46 12.01 -2.13
C ALA A 262 -7.92 11.01 -3.19
N HIS A 263 -9.10 10.41 -3.00
CA HIS A 263 -9.73 9.55 -4.00
C HIS A 263 -9.99 10.32 -5.30
N ALA A 264 -10.62 11.49 -5.21
CA ALA A 264 -10.88 12.36 -6.36
C ALA A 264 -9.60 12.71 -7.12
N GLU A 265 -8.54 13.12 -6.44
CA GLU A 265 -7.26 13.44 -7.12
C GLU A 265 -6.65 12.22 -7.83
N LEU A 266 -6.73 11.03 -7.24
CA LEU A 266 -6.19 9.81 -7.85
C LEU A 266 -7.05 9.30 -9.02
N ILE A 267 -8.35 9.57 -9.01
CA ILE A 267 -9.26 9.30 -10.13
C ILE A 267 -9.00 10.31 -11.26
N ASP A 268 -8.97 11.61 -10.94
CA ASP A 268 -8.73 12.70 -11.90
C ASP A 268 -7.38 12.60 -12.62
N THR A 269 -6.44 11.86 -12.04
CA THR A 269 -5.10 11.64 -12.61
C THR A 269 -4.89 10.22 -13.15
N ASP A 270 -5.98 9.46 -13.32
CA ASP A 270 -6.04 8.12 -13.92
C ASP A 270 -5.28 7.01 -13.16
N PHE A 271 -4.88 7.25 -11.91
CA PHE A 271 -4.27 6.20 -11.09
C PHE A 271 -5.30 5.22 -10.54
N LEU A 272 -6.49 5.72 -10.20
CA LEU A 272 -7.65 4.90 -9.87
C LEU A 272 -8.72 5.07 -10.95
N SER A 273 -9.44 4.00 -11.29
CA SER A 273 -10.65 4.13 -12.10
C SER A 273 -11.88 4.33 -11.23
N GLU A 274 -11.90 3.72 -10.04
CA GLU A 274 -13.05 3.69 -9.15
C GLU A 274 -12.63 3.40 -7.72
N VAL A 275 -13.45 3.88 -6.77
CA VAL A 275 -13.37 3.52 -5.35
C VAL A 275 -14.76 3.16 -4.85
N GLU A 276 -14.94 1.95 -4.33
CA GLU A 276 -16.19 1.49 -3.74
C GLU A 276 -16.08 1.37 -2.22
N TRP A 277 -17.17 1.66 -1.52
CA TRP A 277 -17.28 1.50 -0.07
C TRP A 277 -18.42 0.53 0.25
N ARG A 278 -18.16 -0.46 1.11
CA ARG A 278 -19.17 -1.40 1.64
C ARG A 278 -19.10 -1.45 3.15
N GLU A 279 -20.25 -1.56 3.79
CA GLU A 279 -20.33 -1.76 5.24
C GLU A 279 -20.04 -3.24 5.56
N ILE A 280 -19.21 -3.47 6.57
CA ILE A 280 -18.90 -4.81 7.05
C ILE A 280 -19.82 -5.08 8.25
N PRO A 281 -20.64 -6.15 8.24
CA PRO A 281 -21.39 -6.56 9.42
C PRO A 281 -20.42 -6.85 10.58
N SER A 282 -20.72 -6.31 11.77
CA SER A 282 -19.89 -6.46 12.97
C SER A 282 -20.76 -6.96 14.13
N GLU A 283 -20.29 -7.99 14.83
CA GLU A 283 -20.91 -8.54 16.05
C GLU A 283 -20.64 -7.65 17.28
N ASP A 284 -19.58 -6.83 17.28
CA ASP A 284 -19.01 -6.18 18.47
C ASP A 284 -19.18 -4.64 18.51
N ASP A 285 -20.23 -4.07 17.92
CA ASP A 285 -20.51 -2.61 17.85
C ASP A 285 -19.40 -1.73 17.20
N GLU A 286 -18.23 -2.29 16.86
CA GLU A 286 -17.19 -1.62 16.08
C GLU A 286 -17.55 -1.62 14.60
N LYS A 287 -18.21 -0.54 14.15
CA LYS A 287 -18.49 -0.31 12.72
C LYS A 287 -17.20 -0.12 11.93
N ASP A 288 -17.08 -0.85 10.82
CA ASP A 288 -15.97 -0.74 9.88
C ASP A 288 -16.47 -0.89 8.45
N TRP A 289 -15.64 -0.49 7.49
CA TRP A 289 -16.01 -0.47 6.08
C TRP A 289 -14.91 -1.10 5.23
N LEU A 290 -15.32 -1.84 4.20
CA LEU A 290 -14.43 -2.34 3.17
C LEU A 290 -14.34 -1.31 2.05
N ILE A 291 -13.13 -0.87 1.75
CA ILE A 291 -12.83 0.07 0.67
C ILE A 291 -12.15 -0.71 -0.44
N SER A 292 -12.76 -0.73 -1.63
CA SER A 292 -12.20 -1.37 -2.82
C SER A 292 -11.63 -0.31 -3.76
N TYR A 293 -10.39 -0.50 -4.18
CA TYR A 293 -9.63 0.37 -5.08
C TYR A 293 -9.40 -0.32 -6.41
N PHE A 294 -9.85 0.30 -7.51
CA PHE A 294 -9.70 -0.25 -8.84
C PHE A 294 -8.56 0.46 -9.59
N PRO A 295 -7.63 -0.29 -10.21
CA PRO A 295 -6.48 0.30 -10.90
C PRO A 295 -6.93 1.06 -12.16
N GLY A 296 -6.54 2.33 -12.25
CA GLY A 296 -6.79 3.16 -13.43
C GLY A 296 -5.79 2.92 -14.56
N PRO A 297 -6.01 3.52 -15.74
CA PRO A 297 -5.13 3.38 -16.92
C PRO A 297 -3.65 3.65 -16.64
N ARG A 298 -3.32 4.63 -15.79
CA ARG A 298 -1.93 4.98 -15.44
C ARG A 298 -1.16 3.81 -14.85
N VAL A 299 -1.82 2.96 -14.06
CA VAL A 299 -1.19 1.77 -13.45
C VAL A 299 -0.64 0.85 -14.55
N LYS A 300 -1.40 0.66 -15.62
CA LYS A 300 -1.02 -0.19 -16.76
C LYS A 300 0.22 0.36 -17.45
N GLU A 301 0.23 1.67 -17.69
CA GLU A 301 1.36 2.37 -18.31
C GLU A 301 2.63 2.25 -17.45
N GLU A 302 2.52 2.48 -16.13
CA GLU A 302 3.66 2.39 -15.22
C GLU A 302 4.21 0.95 -15.11
N ILE A 303 3.34 -0.06 -15.12
CA ILE A 303 3.75 -1.47 -15.11
C ILE A 303 4.44 -1.85 -16.42
N ALA A 304 3.87 -1.49 -17.56
CA ALA A 304 4.45 -1.77 -18.87
C ALA A 304 5.84 -1.12 -19.02
N GLN A 305 5.98 0.15 -18.60
CA GLN A 305 7.25 0.87 -18.60
C GLN A 305 8.28 0.25 -17.65
N ALA A 306 7.85 -0.27 -16.51
CA ALA A 306 8.73 -0.96 -15.57
C ALA A 306 9.22 -2.31 -16.13
N LYS A 307 8.33 -3.10 -16.74
CA LYS A 307 8.65 -4.42 -17.33
C LYS A 307 9.62 -4.30 -18.51
N GLY A 308 9.39 -3.36 -19.42
CA GLY A 308 10.30 -3.13 -20.56
C GLY A 308 11.72 -2.69 -20.19
N ARG A 309 11.96 -2.27 -18.93
CA ARG A 309 13.28 -1.88 -18.42
C ARG A 309 13.91 -2.92 -17.48
N LEU A 310 13.16 -3.95 -17.10
CA LEU A 310 13.56 -5.00 -16.16
C LEU A 310 13.75 -6.37 -16.84
N GLU A 311 13.71 -6.44 -18.18
CA GLU A 311 14.02 -7.66 -18.93
C GLU A 311 15.31 -8.31 -18.41
N GLY A 312 15.18 -9.51 -17.83
CA GLY A 312 16.27 -10.30 -17.26
C GLY A 312 16.39 -10.33 -15.72
N ARG A 313 15.49 -9.71 -14.95
CA ARG A 313 15.48 -9.83 -13.48
C ARG A 313 14.12 -10.31 -12.98
N GLU A 314 14.08 -11.51 -12.41
CA GLU A 314 12.86 -12.07 -11.81
C GLU A 314 12.29 -11.10 -10.76
N PRO A 315 10.96 -10.84 -10.77
CA PRO A 315 10.33 -10.04 -9.74
C PRO A 315 10.57 -10.69 -8.37
N ALA A 316 10.84 -9.87 -7.36
CA ALA A 316 10.98 -10.33 -5.99
C ALA A 316 9.74 -11.14 -5.59
N ARG A 317 9.93 -12.42 -5.23
CA ARG A 317 8.96 -13.28 -4.53
C ARG A 317 8.04 -12.42 -3.66
N GLU A 318 6.78 -12.31 -4.05
CA GLU A 318 5.84 -11.35 -3.48
C GLU A 318 5.62 -11.64 -2.00
N LEU A 319 5.55 -10.59 -1.18
CA LEU A 319 5.02 -10.73 0.17
C LEU A 319 3.60 -11.27 0.08
N PRO A 320 3.18 -12.16 0.99
CA PRO A 320 1.76 -12.28 1.27
C PRO A 320 1.25 -10.89 1.68
N PRO A 321 0.41 -10.24 0.85
CA PRO A 321 -0.05 -8.89 1.14
C PRO A 321 -0.89 -8.86 2.42
N PRO A 322 -1.02 -7.72 3.13
CA PRO A 322 -2.11 -7.52 4.09
C PRO A 322 -3.49 -7.90 3.54
N SER A 323 -3.68 -7.85 2.21
CA SER A 323 -4.88 -8.37 1.59
C SER A 323 -5.07 -9.87 1.82
N GLU A 324 -4.05 -10.72 1.99
CA GLU A 324 -4.28 -12.13 2.37
C GLU A 324 -4.87 -12.25 3.78
N ALA A 325 -4.39 -11.44 4.73
CA ALA A 325 -4.96 -11.39 6.08
C ALA A 325 -6.37 -10.78 6.08
N GLU A 326 -6.60 -9.76 5.26
CA GLU A 326 -7.91 -9.12 5.10
C GLU A 326 -8.89 -9.98 4.29
N ASP A 327 -8.41 -10.72 3.29
CA ASP A 327 -9.14 -11.71 2.50
C ASP A 327 -9.55 -12.85 3.43
N GLU A 328 -8.64 -13.36 4.26
CA GLU A 328 -8.95 -14.39 5.25
C GLU A 328 -9.93 -13.86 6.31
N ALA A 329 -9.78 -12.61 6.75
CA ALA A 329 -10.72 -11.98 7.68
C ALA A 329 -12.10 -11.77 7.05
N PHE A 330 -12.18 -11.40 5.77
CA PHE A 330 -13.42 -11.29 5.01
C PHE A 330 -14.06 -12.66 4.83
N ILE A 331 -13.29 -13.66 4.36
CA ILE A 331 -13.74 -15.04 4.16
C ILE A 331 -14.33 -15.57 5.48
N LYS A 332 -13.58 -15.42 6.57
CA LYS A 332 -14.00 -15.87 7.90
C LYS A 332 -15.23 -15.12 8.39
N GLY A 333 -15.27 -13.79 8.24
CA GLY A 333 -16.38 -12.95 8.67
C GLY A 333 -17.68 -13.29 7.93
N LEU A 334 -17.63 -13.35 6.59
CA LEU A 334 -18.80 -13.68 5.78
C LEU A 334 -19.25 -15.13 6.01
N ALA A 335 -18.32 -16.09 6.12
CA ALA A 335 -18.67 -17.48 6.42
C ALA A 335 -19.32 -17.63 7.80
N ARG A 336 -18.84 -16.91 8.83
CA ARG A 336 -19.43 -16.90 10.17
C ARG A 336 -20.82 -16.26 10.17
N ALA A 337 -21.00 -15.14 9.47
CA ALA A 337 -22.32 -14.53 9.31
C ALA A 337 -23.33 -15.49 8.65
N MET A 338 -22.91 -16.31 7.69
CA MET A 338 -23.73 -17.37 7.10
C MET A 338 -24.09 -18.47 8.11
N VAL A 339 -23.12 -18.97 8.89
CA VAL A 339 -23.37 -19.96 9.95
C VAL A 339 -24.39 -19.46 10.96
N GLU A 340 -24.21 -18.23 11.45
CA GLU A 340 -25.08 -17.64 12.47
C GLU A 340 -26.50 -17.44 11.93
N ALA A 341 -26.63 -16.82 10.75
CA ALA A 341 -27.94 -16.56 10.15
C ALA A 341 -28.72 -17.85 9.84
N LEU A 342 -28.02 -18.95 9.55
CA LEU A 342 -28.61 -20.23 9.15
C LEU A 342 -28.64 -21.26 10.29
N GLU A 343 -28.06 -20.95 11.46
CA GLU A 343 -27.91 -21.87 12.59
C GLU A 343 -27.31 -23.23 12.15
N ASP A 344 -26.29 -23.20 11.30
CA ASP A 344 -25.74 -24.37 10.60
C ASP A 344 -24.20 -24.41 10.63
N GLU A 345 -23.63 -24.88 11.74
CA GLU A 345 -22.17 -25.04 11.90
C GLU A 345 -21.59 -26.14 11.00
N GLU A 346 -22.36 -27.20 10.71
CA GLU A 346 -21.86 -28.36 9.94
C GLU A 346 -21.48 -27.98 8.50
N SER A 347 -22.10 -26.93 7.96
CA SER A 347 -21.83 -26.42 6.61
C SER A 347 -20.76 -25.33 6.54
N TYR A 348 -20.03 -25.01 7.64
CA TYR A 348 -18.96 -24.00 7.62
C TYR A 348 -17.95 -24.16 6.48
N PRO A 349 -17.46 -25.36 6.11
CA PRO A 349 -16.54 -25.50 4.97
C PRO A 349 -17.12 -25.04 3.63
N PHE A 350 -18.43 -25.24 3.44
CA PHE A 350 -19.15 -24.78 2.25
C PHE A 350 -19.27 -23.25 2.26
N TYR A 351 -19.67 -22.66 3.40
CA TYR A 351 -19.77 -21.20 3.56
C TYR A 351 -18.42 -20.51 3.39
N ARG A 352 -17.34 -21.11 3.90
CA ARG A 352 -15.97 -20.61 3.69
C ARG A 352 -15.61 -20.61 2.21
N LYS A 353 -15.88 -21.71 1.48
CA LYS A 353 -15.63 -21.78 0.03
C LYS A 353 -16.46 -20.74 -0.74
N LEU A 354 -17.72 -20.55 -0.36
CA LEU A 354 -18.59 -19.56 -0.96
C LEU A 354 -18.08 -18.13 -0.70
N ALA A 355 -17.65 -17.83 0.54
CA ALA A 355 -17.05 -16.56 0.90
C ALA A 355 -15.73 -16.29 0.17
N THR A 356 -14.92 -17.33 -0.08
CA THR A 356 -13.74 -17.22 -0.94
C THR A 356 -14.11 -16.82 -2.37
N LEU A 357 -15.17 -17.40 -2.95
CA LEU A 357 -15.64 -17.00 -4.28
C LEU A 357 -16.19 -15.56 -4.29
N CYS A 358 -16.79 -15.10 -3.19
CA CYS A 358 -17.26 -13.73 -3.04
C CYS A 358 -16.11 -12.70 -3.08
N LEU A 359 -14.88 -13.07 -2.71
CA LEU A 359 -13.72 -12.16 -2.82
C LEU A 359 -13.55 -11.64 -4.24
N GLU A 360 -13.82 -12.44 -5.25
CA GLU A 360 -13.58 -12.04 -6.64
C GLU A 360 -14.87 -11.67 -7.36
N ARG A 361 -16.02 -11.80 -6.70
CA ARG A 361 -17.36 -11.72 -7.33
C ARG A 361 -18.35 -10.93 -6.47
N PRO A 362 -18.35 -9.58 -6.55
CA PRO A 362 -19.32 -8.72 -5.88
C PRO A 362 -20.79 -9.14 -6.02
N LEU A 363 -21.21 -9.52 -7.24
CA LEU A 363 -22.59 -9.93 -7.52
C LEU A 363 -22.98 -11.22 -6.80
N LEU A 364 -22.01 -12.08 -6.47
CA LEU A 364 -22.24 -13.29 -5.70
C LEU A 364 -22.40 -12.99 -4.21
N GLU A 365 -21.64 -12.03 -3.69
CA GLU A 365 -21.80 -11.53 -2.31
C GLU A 365 -23.22 -10.96 -2.09
N ASP A 366 -23.68 -10.07 -2.97
CA ASP A 366 -25.03 -9.49 -2.91
C ASP A 366 -26.11 -10.59 -2.95
N LEU A 367 -25.88 -11.61 -3.80
CA LEU A 367 -26.77 -12.74 -3.92
C LEU A 367 -26.80 -13.59 -2.65
N VAL A 368 -25.66 -13.78 -1.98
CA VAL A 368 -25.60 -14.47 -0.68
C VAL A 368 -26.47 -13.74 0.34
N TYR A 369 -26.33 -12.42 0.48
CA TYR A 369 -27.15 -11.64 1.40
C TYR A 369 -28.64 -11.66 1.05
N GLN A 370 -28.97 -11.58 -0.25
CA GLN A 370 -30.35 -11.72 -0.71
C GLN A 370 -30.96 -13.06 -0.28
N VAL A 371 -30.26 -14.17 -0.54
CA VAL A 371 -30.73 -15.51 -0.20
C VAL A 371 -30.82 -15.72 1.31
N LEU A 372 -29.87 -15.20 2.10
CA LEU A 372 -29.95 -15.22 3.57
C LEU A 372 -31.24 -14.54 4.07
N SER A 373 -31.59 -13.37 3.52
CA SER A 373 -32.83 -12.66 3.86
C SER A 373 -34.08 -13.45 3.50
N GLU A 374 -34.11 -14.05 2.30
CA GLU A 374 -35.24 -14.87 1.85
C GLU A 374 -35.46 -16.11 2.72
N VAL A 375 -34.38 -16.80 3.11
CA VAL A 375 -34.42 -17.98 3.98
C VAL A 375 -34.97 -17.60 5.35
N LYS A 376 -34.53 -16.46 5.91
CA LYS A 376 -35.04 -15.94 7.18
C LYS A 376 -36.55 -15.68 7.13
N ASP A 377 -37.02 -15.02 6.07
CA ASP A 377 -38.44 -14.73 5.84
C ASP A 377 -39.30 -15.99 5.68
N GLU A 378 -38.82 -16.96 4.90
CA GLU A 378 -39.54 -18.23 4.68
C GLU A 378 -39.63 -19.08 5.96
N TYR A 379 -38.62 -18.99 6.83
CA TYR A 379 -38.62 -19.65 8.14
C TYR A 379 -39.62 -19.01 9.10
N HIS A 380 -39.66 -17.68 9.18
CA HIS A 380 -40.65 -16.97 10.00
C HIS A 380 -42.10 -17.24 9.59
N ARG A 381 -42.34 -17.51 8.30
CA ARG A 381 -43.67 -17.84 7.77
C ARG A 381 -44.05 -19.32 7.94
N GLY A 382 -43.22 -20.13 8.61
CA GLY A 382 -43.50 -21.52 8.94
C GLY A 382 -43.58 -22.46 7.72
N LYS A 383 -43.00 -22.06 6.57
CA LYS A 383 -43.13 -22.80 5.29
C LYS A 383 -42.10 -23.92 5.09
N ILE A 384 -41.33 -24.25 6.12
CA ILE A 384 -40.10 -25.04 5.94
C ILE A 384 -40.27 -26.50 6.38
N ARG A 385 -39.81 -27.43 5.52
CA ARG A 385 -39.75 -28.89 5.77
C ARG A 385 -38.32 -29.43 5.99
N LYS A 386 -37.27 -28.58 5.92
CA LYS A 386 -35.83 -28.90 6.02
C LYS A 386 -35.10 -27.92 6.98
N SER A 387 -33.77 -28.03 7.17
CA SER A 387 -32.98 -27.01 7.89
C SER A 387 -32.80 -25.72 7.06
N LYS A 388 -32.54 -24.57 7.72
CA LYS A 388 -32.24 -23.28 7.08
C LYS A 388 -31.05 -23.38 6.12
N GLY A 389 -29.97 -24.04 6.52
CA GLY A 389 -28.77 -24.27 5.70
C GLY A 389 -29.04 -25.06 4.40
N ALA A 390 -29.89 -26.09 4.46
CA ALA A 390 -30.25 -26.87 3.27
C ALA A 390 -31.07 -26.03 2.26
N LEU A 391 -31.97 -25.17 2.75
CA LEU A 391 -32.75 -24.26 1.92
C LEU A 391 -31.87 -23.17 1.29
N PHE A 392 -30.96 -22.58 2.07
CA PHE A 392 -29.97 -21.63 1.57
C PHE A 392 -29.14 -22.23 0.45
N THR A 393 -28.58 -23.42 0.67
CA THR A 393 -27.73 -24.12 -0.30
C THR A 393 -28.46 -24.41 -1.61
N ASP A 394 -29.74 -24.78 -1.55
CA ASP A 394 -30.56 -25.03 -2.74
C ASP A 394 -30.83 -23.74 -3.52
N LYS A 395 -31.27 -22.68 -2.82
CA LYS A 395 -31.55 -21.37 -3.42
C LYS A 395 -30.31 -20.73 -4.04
N ILE A 396 -29.17 -20.71 -3.32
CA ILE A 396 -27.95 -20.07 -3.81
C ILE A 396 -27.43 -20.77 -5.06
N LYS A 397 -27.45 -22.12 -5.11
CA LYS A 397 -27.07 -22.87 -6.31
C LYS A 397 -27.99 -22.58 -7.48
N ARG A 398 -29.30 -22.54 -7.25
CA ARG A 398 -30.31 -22.24 -8.29
C ARG A 398 -30.14 -20.83 -8.85
N TYR A 399 -30.06 -19.81 -7.99
CA TYR A 399 -29.88 -18.43 -8.45
C TYR A 399 -28.53 -18.21 -9.13
N CYS A 400 -27.47 -18.90 -8.68
CA CYS A 400 -26.19 -18.88 -9.38
C CYS A 400 -26.32 -19.47 -10.80
N GLN A 401 -27.03 -20.60 -10.97
CA GLN A 401 -27.30 -21.17 -12.29
C GLN A 401 -28.10 -20.23 -13.19
N GLU A 402 -29.18 -19.63 -12.67
CA GLU A 402 -30.03 -18.68 -13.40
C GLU A 402 -29.25 -17.43 -13.87
N ARG A 403 -28.25 -17.01 -13.08
CA ARG A 403 -27.39 -15.85 -13.39
C ARG A 403 -26.08 -16.22 -14.10
N GLY A 404 -25.89 -17.49 -14.47
CA GLY A 404 -24.67 -17.96 -15.14
C GLY A 404 -23.39 -17.90 -14.28
N ILE A 405 -23.52 -17.89 -12.95
CA ILE A 405 -22.41 -17.85 -12.00
C ILE A 405 -21.98 -19.30 -11.69
N ASP A 406 -20.78 -19.71 -12.12
CA ASP A 406 -20.25 -21.04 -11.82
C ASP A 406 -19.58 -21.09 -10.43
N LEU A 407 -20.15 -21.86 -9.50
CA LEU A 407 -19.62 -22.00 -8.14
C LEU A 407 -18.43 -22.98 -8.03
N GLY A 408 -18.02 -23.66 -9.12
CA GLY A 408 -16.89 -24.62 -9.08
C GLY A 408 -17.13 -25.75 -8.06
N LEU A 409 -18.39 -26.08 -7.81
CA LEU A 409 -18.82 -27.17 -6.94
C LEU A 409 -19.07 -28.37 -7.84
N LYS A 410 -18.21 -29.40 -7.74
CA LYS A 410 -18.50 -30.68 -8.40
C LYS A 410 -19.90 -31.12 -7.99
N PRO A 411 -20.74 -31.62 -8.92
CA PRO A 411 -22.02 -32.17 -8.55
C PRO A 411 -21.81 -33.29 -7.53
N SER A 412 -22.53 -33.20 -6.41
CA SER A 412 -22.67 -34.32 -5.48
C SER A 412 -23.06 -35.54 -6.30
N ARG A 413 -22.29 -36.63 -6.22
CA ARG A 413 -22.77 -37.92 -6.71
C ARG A 413 -24.12 -38.17 -6.03
N ALA A 414 -25.15 -38.33 -6.84
CA ALA A 414 -26.40 -38.92 -6.40
C ALA A 414 -26.14 -40.43 -6.35
N ASP A 415 -26.18 -40.99 -5.15
CA ASP A 415 -26.44 -42.42 -4.94
C ASP A 415 -27.74 -42.53 -4.13
#